data_AF-A0A2N2S2Y3-F1
#
_entry.id   AF-A0A2N2S2Y3-F1
#
_cell.length_a   1.000
_cell.length_b   1.000
_cell.length_c   1.000
_cell.angle_alpha   90.00
_cell.angle_beta   90.00
_cell.angle_gamma   90.00
#
_symmetry.space_group_name_H-M   'P 1'
#
loop_
_entity.id
_entity.type
_entity.pdbx_description
1 polymer ?
#
loop_
_entity_poly.entity_id
_entity_poly.type
_entity_poly.pdbx_seq_one_letter_code
_entity_poly.pdbx_strand_id
1 'polypeptide(L)'
;VKRVLCRVFGIEGFPGEKAVESRLWALAESLLPQDGIGSYIQAQMDLGATVCTRGKPACTRCPLADECIARLGNRVASLPTPRPRKQIPRRSVRVAVIVDRGAVLLERRPPAGIWGGLLSLPEVPEHETEVDCWVRDRLGIDAGTGVLLAPLTHTFTHFVLDIQPWRFDLAAQGVRAEEGGSTQWLPLADTSDAALPTPVRSILMQMAAPDLFA
;
A
#
# COMPACT_ATOMS: atom_id res chain seq x y z
N VAL A 1 14.84 -1.98 -23.97
CA VAL A 1 15.91 -3.01 -24.11
C VAL A 1 15.49 -4.38 -23.56
N LYS A 2 15.47 -4.66 -22.24
CA LYS A 2 15.20 -6.00 -21.67
C LYS A 2 14.06 -6.80 -22.35
N ARG A 3 12.89 -6.19 -22.59
CA ARG A 3 11.76 -6.83 -23.29
C ARG A 3 12.09 -7.29 -24.72
N VAL A 4 12.83 -6.48 -25.47
CA VAL A 4 13.27 -6.83 -26.84
C VAL A 4 14.16 -8.06 -26.78
N LEU A 5 15.20 -8.04 -25.92
CA LEU A 5 16.11 -9.17 -25.75
C LEU A 5 15.38 -10.44 -25.30
N CYS A 6 14.49 -10.35 -24.31
CA CYS A 6 13.69 -11.50 -23.88
C CYS A 6 12.86 -12.09 -25.03
N ARG A 7 12.26 -11.26 -25.89
CA ARG A 7 11.42 -11.74 -26.98
C ARG A 7 12.25 -12.30 -28.13
N VAL A 8 13.26 -11.58 -28.58
CA VAL A 8 14.09 -11.99 -29.72
C VAL A 8 14.84 -13.28 -29.40
N PHE A 9 15.46 -13.36 -28.22
CA PHE A 9 16.29 -14.49 -27.81
C PHE A 9 15.57 -15.52 -26.93
N GLY A 10 14.25 -15.38 -26.74
CA GLY A 10 13.46 -16.34 -25.97
C GLY A 10 13.89 -16.49 -24.51
N ILE A 11 14.44 -15.45 -23.88
CA ILE A 11 14.90 -15.51 -22.50
C ILE A 11 13.69 -15.55 -21.56
N GLU A 12 13.55 -16.67 -20.87
CA GLU A 12 12.55 -16.89 -19.83
C GLU A 12 13.00 -16.35 -18.48
N GLY A 13 12.03 -16.14 -17.60
CA GLY A 13 12.26 -15.65 -16.24
C GLY A 13 12.01 -14.14 -16.14
N PHE A 14 11.77 -13.69 -14.90
CA PHE A 14 11.47 -12.29 -14.65
C PHE A 14 12.74 -11.43 -14.83
N PRO A 15 12.78 -10.41 -15.70
CA PRO A 15 14.00 -9.65 -15.98
C PRO A 15 14.56 -8.81 -14.81
N GLY A 16 13.88 -8.79 -13.67
CA GLY A 16 14.38 -8.20 -12.42
C GLY A 16 14.88 -9.24 -11.41
N GLU A 17 14.87 -10.53 -11.74
CA GLU A 17 15.57 -11.57 -10.99
C GLU A 17 17.06 -11.55 -11.35
N LYS A 18 17.94 -11.65 -10.35
CA LYS A 18 19.39 -11.49 -10.52
C LYS A 18 19.97 -12.39 -11.61
N ALA A 19 19.58 -13.66 -11.64
CA ALA A 19 20.06 -14.62 -12.64
C ALA A 19 19.68 -14.23 -14.08
N VAL A 20 18.43 -13.80 -14.28
CA VAL A 20 17.91 -13.38 -15.60
C VAL A 20 18.52 -12.05 -16.02
N GLU A 21 18.65 -11.11 -15.08
CA GLU A 21 19.28 -9.82 -15.33
C GLU A 21 20.75 -9.97 -15.74
N SER A 22 21.53 -10.80 -15.04
CA SER A 22 22.92 -11.10 -15.43
C SER A 22 23.02 -11.72 -16.82
N ARG A 23 22.12 -12.65 -17.16
CA ARG A 23 22.06 -13.25 -18.51
C ARG A 23 21.74 -12.20 -19.58
N LEU A 24 20.82 -11.27 -19.30
CA LEU A 24 20.46 -10.20 -20.23
C LEU A 24 21.60 -9.21 -20.43
N TRP A 25 22.36 -8.89 -19.39
CA TRP A 25 23.54 -8.05 -19.48
C TRP A 25 24.63 -8.68 -20.36
N ALA A 26 25.01 -9.94 -20.06
CA ALA A 26 26.01 -10.66 -20.86
C ALA A 26 25.60 -10.75 -22.34
N LEU A 27 24.32 -11.01 -22.62
CA LEU A 27 23.81 -11.02 -23.98
C LEU A 27 23.89 -9.61 -24.62
N ALA A 28 23.47 -8.57 -23.93
CA ALA A 28 23.51 -7.21 -24.45
C ALA A 28 24.94 -6.79 -24.81
N GLU A 29 25.91 -7.12 -23.96
CA GLU A 29 27.34 -6.89 -24.21
C GLU A 29 27.84 -7.67 -25.43
N SER A 30 27.48 -8.95 -25.57
CA SER A 30 27.90 -9.75 -26.73
C SER A 30 27.36 -9.27 -28.08
N LEU A 31 26.29 -8.47 -28.06
CA LEU A 31 25.66 -7.94 -29.27
C LEU A 31 26.15 -6.52 -29.63
N LEU A 32 27.05 -5.93 -28.82
CA LEU A 32 27.59 -4.62 -29.12
C LEU A 32 28.45 -4.68 -30.39
N PRO A 33 28.22 -3.78 -31.37
CA PRO A 33 29.10 -3.67 -32.52
C PRO A 33 30.45 -3.06 -32.10
N GLN A 34 31.49 -3.30 -32.89
CA GLN A 34 32.81 -2.68 -32.68
C GLN A 34 32.74 -1.16 -32.84
N ASP A 35 31.94 -0.68 -33.79
CA ASP A 35 31.72 0.75 -34.08
C ASP A 35 30.24 1.12 -33.99
N GLY A 36 29.95 2.41 -33.75
CA GLY A 36 28.58 2.93 -33.78
C GLY A 36 27.71 2.50 -32.59
N ILE A 37 28.33 2.17 -31.45
CA ILE A 37 27.67 1.71 -30.21
C ILE A 37 26.50 2.61 -29.78
N GLY A 38 26.68 3.95 -29.85
CA GLY A 38 25.63 4.90 -29.49
C GLY A 38 24.35 4.73 -30.32
N SER A 39 24.51 4.67 -31.65
CA SER A 39 23.39 4.45 -32.58
C SER A 39 22.74 3.08 -32.36
N TYR A 40 23.53 2.04 -32.09
CA TYR A 40 23.03 0.70 -31.80
C TYR A 40 22.17 0.67 -30.51
N ILE A 41 22.68 1.27 -29.43
CA ILE A 41 21.97 1.34 -28.15
C ILE A 41 20.67 2.13 -28.31
N GLN A 42 20.72 3.27 -29.00
CA GLN A 42 19.53 4.09 -29.27
C GLN A 42 18.50 3.32 -30.11
N ALA A 43 18.93 2.65 -31.18
CA ALA A 43 18.06 1.82 -32.01
C ALA A 43 17.38 0.70 -31.19
N GLN A 44 18.09 0.07 -30.25
CA GLN A 44 17.48 -0.92 -29.35
C GLN A 44 16.43 -0.31 -28.41
N MET A 45 16.64 0.92 -27.93
CA MET A 45 15.66 1.63 -27.10
C MET A 45 14.42 1.99 -27.93
N ASP A 46 14.62 2.58 -29.10
CA ASP A 46 13.56 3.02 -30.02
C ASP A 46 12.73 1.84 -30.53
N LEU A 47 13.38 0.72 -30.88
CA LEU A 47 12.70 -0.52 -31.25
C LEU A 47 11.80 -1.00 -30.12
N GLY A 48 12.27 -0.92 -28.87
CA GLY A 48 11.46 -1.25 -27.70
C GLY A 48 10.29 -0.30 -27.49
N ALA A 49 10.50 1.00 -27.70
CA ALA A 49 9.50 2.04 -27.45
C ALA A 49 8.39 2.07 -28.51
N THR A 50 8.73 1.85 -29.78
CA THR A 50 7.83 2.13 -30.92
C THR A 50 7.31 0.88 -31.62
N VAL A 51 8.07 -0.22 -31.64
CA VAL A 51 7.72 -1.44 -32.39
C VAL A 51 7.42 -2.60 -31.45
N CYS A 52 8.38 -3.01 -30.64
CA CYS A 52 8.27 -4.12 -29.70
C CYS A 52 7.64 -3.63 -28.38
N THR A 53 6.45 -3.07 -28.44
CA THR A 53 5.72 -2.49 -27.30
C THR A 53 5.19 -3.57 -26.35
N ARG A 54 4.78 -3.17 -25.13
CA ARG A 54 4.31 -4.12 -24.10
C ARG A 54 3.00 -4.81 -24.51
N GLY A 55 2.02 -4.05 -24.98
CA GLY A 55 0.66 -4.53 -25.27
C GLY A 55 0.49 -5.06 -26.70
N LYS A 56 0.48 -4.15 -27.68
CA LYS A 56 0.24 -4.47 -29.10
C LYS A 56 1.52 -4.21 -29.92
N PRO A 57 2.52 -5.11 -29.89
CA PRO A 57 3.75 -4.91 -30.66
C PRO A 57 3.48 -5.05 -32.16
N ALA A 58 4.13 -4.20 -32.95
CA ALA A 58 4.01 -4.18 -34.40
C ALA A 58 4.96 -5.21 -35.04
N CYS A 59 4.76 -6.50 -34.74
CA CYS A 59 5.66 -7.57 -35.16
C CYS A 59 5.83 -7.69 -36.68
N THR A 60 4.82 -7.31 -37.47
CA THR A 60 4.87 -7.34 -38.95
C THR A 60 5.86 -6.33 -39.55
N ARG A 61 6.21 -5.26 -38.82
CA ARG A 61 7.20 -4.24 -39.22
C ARG A 61 8.49 -4.33 -38.42
N CYS A 62 8.66 -5.38 -37.61
CA CYS A 62 9.84 -5.53 -36.77
C CYS A 62 11.01 -6.03 -37.63
N PRO A 63 12.18 -5.36 -37.62
CA PRO A 63 13.32 -5.81 -38.40
C PRO A 63 13.87 -7.16 -37.94
N LEU A 64 13.60 -7.55 -36.70
CA LEU A 64 14.03 -8.83 -36.11
C LEU A 64 12.93 -9.89 -36.17
N ALA A 65 11.85 -9.68 -36.95
CA ALA A 65 10.67 -10.52 -36.85
C ALA A 65 10.95 -11.97 -37.25
N ASP A 66 11.79 -12.22 -38.24
CA ASP A 66 12.00 -13.56 -38.79
C ASP A 66 12.93 -14.42 -37.91
N GLU A 67 13.72 -13.78 -37.05
CA GLU A 67 14.61 -14.44 -36.08
C GLU A 67 14.06 -14.40 -34.65
N CYS A 68 12.95 -13.70 -34.41
CA CYS A 68 12.41 -13.51 -33.08
C CYS A 68 11.77 -14.81 -32.54
N ILE A 69 12.45 -15.45 -31.59
CA ILE A 69 11.98 -16.69 -30.95
C ILE A 69 10.57 -16.53 -30.37
N ALA A 70 10.26 -15.39 -29.76
CA ALA A 70 8.92 -15.16 -29.24
C ALA A 70 7.85 -15.00 -30.33
N ARG A 71 8.18 -14.49 -31.52
CA ARG A 71 7.22 -14.44 -32.64
C ARG A 71 7.02 -15.82 -33.23
N LEU A 72 8.11 -16.52 -33.54
CA LEU A 72 8.08 -17.86 -34.11
C LEU A 72 7.39 -18.88 -33.18
N GLY A 73 7.58 -18.74 -31.87
CA GLY A 73 6.97 -19.61 -30.86
C GLY A 73 5.62 -19.13 -30.30
N ASN A 74 5.01 -18.07 -30.87
CA ASN A 74 3.75 -17.48 -30.37
C ASN A 74 3.78 -17.09 -28.87
N ARG A 75 4.91 -16.53 -28.42
CA ARG A 75 5.20 -16.14 -27.02
C ARG A 75 5.39 -14.65 -26.81
N VAL A 76 5.06 -13.82 -27.79
CA VAL A 76 5.19 -12.35 -27.68
C VAL A 76 4.40 -11.79 -26.50
N ALA A 77 3.22 -12.35 -26.23
CA ALA A 77 2.36 -11.94 -25.12
C ALA A 77 2.84 -12.45 -23.74
N SER A 78 3.58 -13.57 -23.70
CA SER A 78 4.06 -14.18 -22.46
C SER A 78 5.47 -13.75 -22.06
N LEU A 79 6.23 -13.15 -22.98
CA LEU A 79 7.58 -12.64 -22.72
C LEU A 79 7.66 -11.11 -22.71
N PRO A 80 8.41 -10.52 -21.77
CA PRO A 80 9.13 -11.18 -20.67
C PRO A 80 8.20 -11.75 -19.61
N THR A 81 8.66 -12.76 -18.87
CA THR A 81 7.91 -13.33 -17.75
C THR A 81 7.57 -12.22 -16.73
N PRO A 82 6.31 -12.11 -16.28
CA PRO A 82 5.90 -11.07 -15.35
C PRO A 82 6.60 -11.21 -14.00
N ARG A 83 6.71 -10.10 -13.27
CA ARG A 83 7.22 -10.10 -11.90
C ARG A 83 6.40 -11.08 -11.07
N PRO A 84 7.03 -12.02 -10.34
CA PRO A 84 6.33 -12.87 -9.38
C PRO A 84 5.57 -11.99 -8.39
N ARG A 85 4.29 -12.30 -8.15
CA ARG A 85 3.51 -11.61 -7.13
C ARG A 85 4.08 -11.99 -5.78
N LYS A 86 4.69 -11.02 -5.08
CA LYS A 86 5.07 -11.21 -3.68
C LYS A 86 3.79 -11.14 -2.84
N GLN A 87 3.57 -12.12 -1.96
CA GLN A 87 2.55 -11.95 -0.93
C GLN A 87 2.95 -10.76 -0.06
N ILE A 88 2.09 -9.74 -0.03
CA ILE A 88 2.25 -8.59 0.84
C ILE A 88 1.70 -9.01 2.21
N PRO A 89 2.49 -8.96 3.29
CA PRO A 89 2.01 -9.31 4.63
C PRO A 89 0.76 -8.49 4.99
N ARG A 90 -0.23 -9.14 5.60
CA ARG A 90 -1.40 -8.48 6.19
C ARG A 90 -1.24 -8.42 7.70
N ARG A 91 -1.60 -7.28 8.29
CA ARG A 91 -1.66 -7.06 9.73
C ARG A 91 -3.06 -6.60 10.08
N SER A 92 -3.54 -6.97 11.25
CA SER A 92 -4.84 -6.54 11.76
C SER A 92 -4.66 -5.71 13.01
N VAL A 93 -5.47 -4.68 13.17
CA VAL A 93 -5.49 -3.85 14.37
C VAL A 93 -6.92 -3.51 14.74
N ARG A 94 -7.20 -3.48 16.05
CA ARG A 94 -8.46 -2.98 16.58
C ARG A 94 -8.20 -1.62 17.21
N VAL A 95 -9.11 -0.68 16.96
CA VAL A 95 -9.01 0.68 17.52
C VAL A 95 -10.29 1.06 18.21
N ALA A 96 -10.19 1.71 19.38
CA ALA A 96 -11.34 2.22 20.10
C ALA A 96 -11.58 3.69 19.74
N VAL A 97 -12.80 3.99 19.29
CA VAL A 97 -13.28 5.33 18.98
C VAL A 97 -14.19 5.80 20.11
N ILE A 98 -13.62 6.53 21.04
CA ILE A 98 -14.33 7.04 22.21
C ILE A 98 -14.83 8.45 21.92
N VAL A 99 -16.15 8.64 21.91
CA VAL A 99 -16.82 9.90 21.58
C VAL A 99 -17.51 10.48 22.81
N ASP A 100 -17.25 11.76 23.09
CA ASP A 100 -17.94 12.55 24.10
C ASP A 100 -18.34 13.91 23.53
N ARG A 101 -19.65 14.21 23.51
CA ARG A 101 -20.22 15.51 23.08
C ARG A 101 -19.62 16.09 21.79
N GLY A 102 -19.37 15.23 20.79
CA GLY A 102 -18.82 15.65 19.50
C GLY A 102 -17.30 15.82 19.47
N ALA A 103 -16.59 15.42 20.53
CA ALA A 103 -15.14 15.25 20.56
C ALA A 103 -14.76 13.77 20.61
N VAL A 104 -13.57 13.43 20.14
CA VAL A 104 -13.01 12.08 20.14
C VAL A 104 -11.72 12.02 20.93
N LEU A 105 -11.52 10.94 21.69
CA LEU A 105 -10.27 10.69 22.39
C LEU A 105 -9.20 10.16 21.43
N LEU A 106 -8.05 10.82 21.42
CA LEU A 106 -6.88 10.44 20.63
C LEU A 106 -5.66 10.28 21.53
N GLU A 107 -4.68 9.53 21.06
CA GLU A 107 -3.38 9.37 21.69
C GLU A 107 -2.25 9.71 20.74
N ARG A 108 -1.18 10.30 21.25
CA ARG A 108 0.03 10.54 20.47
C ARG A 108 0.86 9.26 20.40
N ARG A 109 1.09 8.78 19.18
CA ARG A 109 1.91 7.59 18.97
C ARG A 109 3.38 7.88 19.31
N PRO A 110 4.13 6.88 19.82
CA PRO A 110 5.57 6.99 20.02
C PRO A 110 6.28 7.48 18.75
N PRO A 111 7.43 8.17 18.84
CA PRO A 111 8.13 8.70 17.66
C PRO A 111 8.63 7.59 16.72
N ALA A 112 8.84 6.38 17.22
CA ALA A 112 9.25 5.22 16.43
C ALA A 112 8.04 4.37 16.03
N GLY A 113 8.10 3.80 14.82
CA GLY A 113 7.11 2.86 14.31
C GLY A 113 6.13 3.48 13.31
N ILE A 114 5.02 2.78 13.08
CA ILE A 114 3.98 3.26 12.16
C ILE A 114 3.35 4.55 12.72
N TRP A 115 3.27 5.57 11.87
CA TRP A 115 2.68 6.88 12.19
C TRP A 115 3.31 7.57 13.41
N GLY A 116 4.63 7.43 13.58
CA GLY A 116 5.31 7.94 14.76
C GLY A 116 5.11 9.45 14.97
N GLY A 117 4.75 9.84 16.18
CA GLY A 117 4.47 11.23 16.58
C GLY A 117 3.10 11.79 16.15
N LEU A 118 2.34 11.07 15.32
CA LEU A 118 0.98 11.46 14.92
C LEU A 118 -0.04 11.13 16.02
N LEU A 119 -1.19 11.78 15.96
CA LEU A 119 -2.36 11.43 16.77
C LEU A 119 -3.09 10.25 16.14
N SER A 120 -3.48 9.28 16.97
CA SER A 120 -4.19 8.07 16.55
C SER A 120 -5.29 7.74 17.55
N LEU A 121 -6.20 6.87 17.15
CA LEU A 121 -7.14 6.24 18.07
C LEU A 121 -6.38 5.24 18.98
N PRO A 122 -6.80 5.09 20.24
CA PRO A 122 -6.40 4.01 21.13
C PRO A 122 -6.42 2.64 20.46
N GLU A 123 -5.27 1.96 20.48
CA GLU A 123 -5.12 0.62 19.89
C GLU A 123 -5.42 -0.48 20.91
N VAL A 124 -6.41 -1.33 20.60
CA VAL A 124 -6.83 -2.45 21.43
C VAL A 124 -5.94 -3.67 21.11
N PRO A 125 -5.19 -4.23 22.08
CA PRO A 125 -4.32 -5.38 21.86
C PRO A 125 -5.07 -6.56 21.27
N GLU A 126 -4.48 -7.30 20.34
CA GLU A 126 -5.15 -8.41 19.62
C GLU A 126 -5.68 -9.53 20.53
N HIS A 127 -5.03 -9.79 21.67
CA HIS A 127 -5.43 -10.83 22.62
C HIS A 127 -6.63 -10.45 23.49
N GLU A 128 -7.06 -9.19 23.46
CA GLU A 128 -8.15 -8.71 24.29
C GLU A 128 -9.51 -9.21 23.75
N THR A 129 -10.29 -9.91 24.56
CA THR A 129 -11.61 -10.40 24.11
C THR A 129 -12.72 -9.42 24.46
N GLU A 130 -12.56 -8.69 25.56
CA GLU A 130 -13.56 -7.78 26.11
C GLU A 130 -13.12 -6.33 25.91
N VAL A 131 -13.39 -5.80 24.71
CA VAL A 131 -12.97 -4.45 24.31
C VAL A 131 -13.48 -3.39 25.30
N ASP A 132 -14.72 -3.55 25.78
CA ASP A 132 -15.36 -2.66 26.73
C ASP A 132 -14.61 -2.62 28.07
N CYS A 133 -14.22 -3.79 28.60
CA CYS A 133 -13.44 -3.91 29.83
C CYS A 133 -12.05 -3.28 29.67
N TRP A 134 -11.40 -3.51 28.53
CA TRP A 134 -10.11 -2.89 28.25
C TRP A 134 -10.17 -1.36 28.16
N VAL A 135 -11.22 -0.81 27.54
CA VAL A 135 -11.43 0.65 27.50
C VAL A 135 -11.56 1.19 28.92
N ARG A 136 -12.34 0.52 29.77
CA ARG A 136 -12.51 0.90 31.18
C ARG A 136 -11.19 0.84 31.95
N ASP A 137 -10.48 -0.28 31.87
CA ASP A 137 -9.29 -0.53 32.67
C ASP A 137 -8.09 0.32 32.24
N ARG A 138 -7.89 0.49 30.92
CA ARG A 138 -6.76 1.28 30.40
C ARG A 138 -7.03 2.78 30.49
N LEU A 139 -8.20 3.22 30.06
CA LEU A 139 -8.49 4.65 29.90
C LEU A 139 -9.21 5.25 31.12
N GLY A 140 -9.69 4.42 32.06
CA GLY A 140 -10.49 4.88 33.20
C GLY A 140 -11.87 5.38 32.77
N ILE A 141 -12.37 4.96 31.60
CA ILE A 141 -13.62 5.45 31.01
C ILE A 141 -14.65 4.33 31.00
N ASP A 142 -15.75 4.49 31.72
CA ASP A 142 -16.90 3.60 31.62
C ASP A 142 -17.81 4.06 30.47
N ALA A 143 -17.55 3.55 29.26
CA ALA A 143 -18.24 3.96 28.04
C ALA A 143 -19.35 2.99 27.60
N GLY A 144 -19.76 2.06 28.47
CA GLY A 144 -20.74 1.03 28.14
C GLY A 144 -20.25 0.05 27.07
N THR A 145 -21.20 -0.54 26.32
CA THR A 145 -20.91 -1.54 25.29
C THR A 145 -20.55 -0.89 23.96
N GLY A 146 -19.38 -1.27 23.42
CA GLY A 146 -18.91 -0.77 22.15
C GLY A 146 -19.71 -1.30 20.96
N VAL A 147 -19.89 -0.45 19.95
CA VAL A 147 -20.50 -0.81 18.67
C VAL A 147 -19.41 -0.98 17.62
N LEU A 148 -19.38 -2.14 16.98
CA LEU A 148 -18.43 -2.40 15.91
C LEU A 148 -18.78 -1.58 14.64
N LEU A 149 -17.80 -0.84 14.11
CA LEU A 149 -17.94 -0.09 12.86
C LEU A 149 -17.45 -0.89 11.66
N ALA A 150 -17.72 -0.37 10.46
CA ALA A 150 -17.25 -0.97 9.22
C ALA A 150 -15.70 -1.06 9.20
N PRO A 151 -15.11 -2.21 8.82
CA PRO A 151 -13.67 -2.34 8.70
C PRO A 151 -13.12 -1.46 7.57
N LEU A 152 -11.88 -1.04 7.76
CA LEU A 152 -11.12 -0.26 6.79
C LEU A 152 -9.80 -0.97 6.47
N THR A 153 -9.42 -1.01 5.20
CA THR A 153 -8.10 -1.50 4.78
C THR A 153 -7.23 -0.34 4.32
N HIS A 154 -6.01 -0.24 4.85
CA HIS A 154 -4.99 0.72 4.42
C HIS A 154 -3.75 0.00 3.90
N THR A 155 -3.35 0.32 2.67
CA THR A 155 -2.20 -0.32 2.01
C THR A 155 -0.95 0.54 2.17
N PHE A 156 0.07 0.00 2.82
CA PHE A 156 1.42 0.53 2.81
C PHE A 156 2.27 -0.14 1.73
N THR A 157 3.43 0.45 1.41
CA THR A 157 4.39 -0.13 0.45
C THR A 157 4.82 -1.56 0.80
N HIS A 158 4.87 -1.89 2.10
CA HIS A 158 5.46 -3.14 2.59
C HIS A 158 4.47 -4.09 3.28
N PHE A 159 3.26 -3.65 3.60
CA PHE A 159 2.22 -4.47 4.22
C PHE A 159 0.84 -3.83 4.02
N VAL A 160 -0.21 -4.61 4.21
CA VAL A 160 -1.59 -4.13 4.27
C VAL A 160 -2.06 -4.17 5.72
N LEU A 161 -2.71 -3.12 6.19
CA LEU A 161 -3.28 -3.02 7.52
C LEU A 161 -4.80 -3.05 7.43
N ASP A 162 -5.40 -4.08 8.02
CA ASP A 162 -6.84 -4.20 8.20
C ASP A 162 -7.19 -3.63 9.59
N ILE A 163 -8.09 -2.65 9.63
CA ILE A 163 -8.42 -1.84 10.81
C ILE A 163 -9.88 -2.10 11.17
N GLN A 164 -10.10 -2.47 12.42
CA GLN A 164 -11.41 -2.79 12.98
C GLN A 164 -11.78 -1.78 14.08
N PRO A 165 -12.61 -0.76 13.79
CA PRO A 165 -12.96 0.26 14.76
C PRO A 165 -14.12 -0.17 15.65
N TRP A 166 -14.02 0.12 16.95
CA TRP A 166 -15.07 -0.06 17.95
C TRP A 166 -15.46 1.30 18.52
N ARG A 167 -16.70 1.71 18.33
CA ARG A 167 -17.23 2.99 18.79
C ARG A 167 -17.82 2.87 20.18
N PHE A 168 -17.52 3.86 21.01
CA PHE A 168 -18.06 4.02 22.35
C PHE A 168 -18.58 5.45 22.51
N ASP A 169 -19.83 5.61 22.91
CA ASP A 169 -20.46 6.92 23.13
C ASP A 169 -20.68 7.13 24.64
N LEU A 170 -20.08 8.17 25.21
CA LEU A 170 -20.17 8.44 26.64
C LEU A 170 -21.52 9.07 26.99
N ALA A 171 -22.26 8.43 27.91
CA ALA A 171 -23.57 8.90 28.37
C ALA A 171 -23.49 9.95 29.50
N ALA A 172 -22.42 9.96 30.28
CA ALA A 172 -22.17 10.90 31.38
C ALA A 172 -20.71 11.37 31.33
N GLN A 173 -20.39 12.54 31.94
CA GLN A 173 -19.08 13.19 31.85
C GLN A 173 -17.93 12.19 32.04
N GLY A 174 -17.20 11.92 30.95
CA GLY A 174 -15.95 11.20 31.00
C GLY A 174 -14.91 12.02 31.74
N VAL A 175 -14.12 11.34 32.55
CA VAL A 175 -12.95 11.88 33.26
C VAL A 175 -12.19 12.83 32.33
N ARG A 176 -11.92 14.06 32.79
CA ARG A 176 -11.08 15.03 32.06
C ARG A 176 -9.76 14.33 31.79
N ALA A 177 -9.35 14.24 30.51
CA ALA A 177 -7.99 13.83 30.18
C ALA A 177 -7.03 14.72 30.99
N GLU A 178 -6.13 14.12 31.76
CA GLU A 178 -5.18 14.88 32.56
C GLU A 178 -4.37 15.80 31.63
N GLU A 179 -4.31 17.09 31.96
CA GLU A 179 -3.40 18.04 31.30
C GLU A 179 -1.96 17.57 31.55
N GLY A 180 -1.39 16.85 30.57
CA GLY A 180 -0.05 16.26 30.65
C GLY A 180 0.07 14.80 30.19
N GLY A 181 -1.05 14.12 29.90
CA GLY A 181 -1.05 12.74 29.38
C GLY A 181 -0.71 12.61 27.89
N SER A 182 -0.44 11.38 27.43
CA SER A 182 -0.28 11.06 26.00
C SER A 182 -1.61 11.08 25.22
N THR A 183 -2.73 11.29 25.91
CA THR A 183 -4.09 11.35 25.36
C THR A 183 -4.63 12.78 25.32
N GLN A 184 -5.49 13.07 24.34
CA GLN A 184 -6.17 14.36 24.21
C GLN A 184 -7.54 14.19 23.56
N TRP A 185 -8.49 15.03 23.96
CA TRP A 185 -9.78 15.15 23.29
C TRP A 185 -9.67 16.13 22.13
N LEU A 186 -10.09 15.71 20.94
CA LEU A 186 -10.14 16.55 19.75
C LEU A 186 -11.59 16.68 19.28
N PRO A 187 -12.13 17.90 19.10
CA PRO A 187 -13.43 18.08 18.47
C PRO A 187 -13.48 17.39 17.10
N LEU A 188 -14.56 16.65 16.80
CA LEU A 188 -14.73 15.97 15.51
C LEU A 188 -14.71 16.95 14.35
N ALA A 189 -15.17 18.18 14.57
CA ALA A 189 -15.11 19.28 13.60
C ALA A 189 -13.67 19.67 13.21
N ASP A 190 -12.70 19.51 14.11
CA ASP A 190 -11.31 19.92 13.91
C ASP A 190 -10.43 18.77 13.35
N THR A 191 -11.04 17.61 13.07
CA THR A 191 -10.32 16.42 12.57
C THR A 191 -9.77 16.60 11.17
N SER A 192 -10.21 17.61 10.40
CA SER A 192 -9.65 17.94 9.08
C SER A 192 -8.23 18.48 9.17
N ASP A 193 -7.91 19.26 10.21
CA ASP A 193 -6.63 19.97 10.33
C ASP A 193 -5.65 19.29 11.28
N ALA A 194 -6.12 18.30 12.04
CA ALA A 194 -5.28 17.53 12.96
C ALA A 194 -4.24 16.64 12.24
N ALA A 195 -3.10 16.43 12.90
CA ALA A 195 -2.01 15.56 12.45
C ALA A 195 -2.36 14.06 12.65
N LEU A 196 -3.33 13.59 11.86
CA LEU A 196 -3.86 12.22 11.88
C LEU A 196 -3.36 11.40 10.68
N PRO A 197 -3.11 10.10 10.86
CA PRO A 197 -2.99 9.16 9.76
C PRO A 197 -4.24 9.18 8.87
N THR A 198 -4.03 9.00 7.57
CA THR A 198 -5.13 8.92 6.59
C THR A 198 -6.26 7.96 7.00
N PRO A 199 -6.00 6.72 7.45
CA PRO A 199 -7.10 5.83 7.83
C PRO A 199 -7.85 6.28 9.08
N VAL A 200 -7.16 6.82 10.09
CA VAL A 200 -7.80 7.36 11.29
C VAL A 200 -8.70 8.54 10.91
N ARG A 201 -8.20 9.47 10.08
CA ARG A 201 -9.00 10.58 9.56
C ARG A 201 -10.25 10.10 8.81
N SER A 202 -10.12 9.07 7.98
CA SER A 202 -11.26 8.50 7.26
C SER A 202 -12.33 7.94 8.19
N ILE A 203 -11.95 7.26 9.27
CA ILE A 203 -12.89 6.76 10.28
C ILE A 203 -13.64 7.93 10.93
N LEU A 204 -12.92 8.96 11.36
CA LEU A 204 -13.53 10.11 12.04
C LEU A 204 -14.43 10.94 11.12
N MET A 205 -14.05 11.13 9.86
CA MET A 205 -14.86 11.84 8.88
C MET A 205 -16.16 11.09 8.55
N GLN A 206 -16.13 9.76 8.45
CA GLN A 206 -17.35 8.96 8.28
C GLN A 206 -18.30 9.09 9.47
N MET A 207 -17.78 9.35 10.67
CA MET A 207 -18.60 9.58 11.87
C MET A 207 -19.13 11.01 11.96
N ALA A 208 -18.42 11.99 11.39
CA ALA A 208 -18.82 13.39 11.38
C ALA A 208 -19.88 13.73 10.32
N ALA A 209 -20.12 12.84 9.36
CA ALA A 209 -21.16 12.97 8.34
C ALA A 209 -22.29 11.95 8.63
N PRO A 210 -23.38 12.33 9.34
CA PRO A 210 -24.40 11.37 9.77
C PRO A 210 -25.15 10.68 8.61
N ASP A 211 -25.26 11.30 7.42
CA ASP A 211 -26.11 10.78 6.34
C ASP A 211 -25.60 11.21 4.95
N LEU A 212 -24.86 10.34 4.25
CA LEU A 212 -24.66 10.50 2.80
C LEU A 212 -25.03 9.26 1.98
N PHE A 213 -25.52 8.19 2.62
CA PHE A 213 -26.02 6.98 1.94
C PHE A 213 -27.20 6.32 2.69
N ALA A 214 -28.13 7.12 3.23
CA ALA A 214 -29.49 6.66 3.51
C ALA A 214 -30.38 6.91 2.29
#